data_AF-A0A0R2TLL0-F1
#
_entry.id   AF-A0A0R2TLL0-F1
#
_cell.length_a   1.000
_cell.length_b   1.000
_cell.length_c   1.000
_cell.angle_alpha   90.00
_cell.angle_beta   90.00
_cell.angle_gamma   90.00
#
_symmetry.space_group_name_H-M   'P 1'
#
loop_
_entity.id
_entity.type
_entity.pdbx_description
1 polymer ?
#
loop_
_entity_poly.entity_id
_entity_poly.type
_entity_poly.pdbx_seq_one_letter_code
_entity_poly.pdbx_strand_id
1 'polypeptide(L)'
;MKLFLKLFFLINIFTFCSSGDSDGGDGSGPVDPPTEIKPLNLQLTAIIVGSDSNNPNGDGSGTVKFTATATNAVSYSFRFGTGDSKTSTGSSDYTYKEVGTKTYNIKVIAYSSTSHYVSVDKTITVYVKPESEQTLLELLAGSSSKTWRINSAQDAHFSNGVQDKRYSTYWEAYAFSKSNTGFYDDEYTFNINGTYSHKTNETVFGKGHHLNDDFGYTSQSPNGDGDIENYPLNNYQTTFSAKKEDDLDKIEFDDKGFVGFYVGEHSYTIECHDSENIYLRTVDDQDIAWYVWLTTNTVSSTSPRDQFSSLVWSDEFDYEGAIDSDKWVHEVGDSWYNNEVQSYTSRLDNSKVEDGKLKIIAKKESYNGNNYTSARIISNTKKDFTYGRVDIKAKIPGKKGAWPALWLLGSNFRTVTWPACGEIDILEAAQSNNFKVQSTVHHPDNYGAGDSHISNDYNDITEFFHVYSLVWTKQALTFYVDDKPHHIVGNSCALPFNWNQFIILNVAMGGTMGGEIAPDFDNDIMEIEYVRIYQ
;
A
#
# COMPACT_ATOMS: atom_id res chain seq x y z
N MET A 1 0.04 -13.60 43.26
CA MET A 1 0.50 -13.56 44.67
C MET A 1 1.93 -13.03 44.72
N LYS A 2 2.11 -11.72 44.94
CA LYS A 2 3.32 -11.07 45.49
C LYS A 2 2.95 -9.61 45.75
N LEU A 3 2.68 -9.32 47.02
CA LEU A 3 2.37 -8.01 47.59
C LEU A 3 3.64 -7.14 47.60
N PHE A 4 3.54 -5.87 47.18
CA PHE A 4 4.52 -4.84 47.55
C PHE A 4 3.80 -3.77 48.38
N LEU A 5 4.13 -3.77 49.66
CA LEU A 5 3.73 -2.78 50.67
C LEU A 5 4.76 -1.65 50.65
N LYS A 6 4.34 -0.38 50.49
CA LYS A 6 5.20 0.79 50.78
C LYS A 6 4.59 1.58 51.92
N LEU A 7 5.36 1.63 53.01
CA LEU A 7 5.06 2.21 54.31
C LEU A 7 5.45 3.69 54.33
N PHE A 8 4.56 4.54 54.84
CA PHE A 8 4.80 5.96 55.13
C PHE A 8 5.72 6.12 56.35
N PHE A 9 6.63 7.09 56.32
CA PHE A 9 7.43 7.51 57.48
C PHE A 9 7.02 8.92 57.90
N LEU A 10 6.39 9.02 59.08
CA LEU A 10 6.15 10.29 59.80
C LEU A 10 7.25 10.44 60.86
N ILE A 11 8.00 11.54 60.82
CA ILE A 11 8.96 11.90 61.87
C ILE A 11 8.26 12.82 62.87
N ASN A 12 8.05 12.29 64.09
CA ASN A 12 7.70 13.07 65.29
C ASN A 12 8.98 13.27 66.10
N ILE A 13 9.29 14.51 66.48
CA ILE A 13 10.29 14.84 67.49
C ILE A 13 9.54 15.36 68.73
N PHE A 14 9.63 14.60 69.82
CA PHE A 14 9.30 15.00 71.18
C PHE A 14 10.57 15.55 71.85
N THR A 15 10.46 16.58 72.70
CA THR A 15 10.75 16.48 74.16
C THR A 15 10.79 17.84 74.90
N PHE A 16 9.91 17.92 75.93
CA PHE A 16 10.10 18.39 77.33
C PHE A 16 10.54 19.84 77.63
N CYS A 17 9.67 20.69 78.23
CA CYS A 17 9.25 20.80 79.65
C CYS A 17 10.19 21.65 80.53
N SER A 18 9.69 22.79 81.04
CA SER A 18 9.73 23.14 82.47
C SER A 18 8.98 24.45 82.75
N SER A 19 8.41 24.51 83.95
CA SER A 19 7.56 25.50 84.61
C SER A 19 8.22 26.82 85.00
N GLY A 20 7.42 27.87 85.18
CA GLY A 20 7.77 29.02 86.02
C GLY A 20 6.79 30.20 85.91
N ASP A 21 5.88 30.33 86.87
CA ASP A 21 5.12 31.56 87.14
C ASP A 21 6.05 32.61 87.79
N SER A 22 5.96 33.88 87.37
CA SER A 22 5.86 35.06 88.25
C SER A 22 5.76 36.38 87.47
N ASP A 23 4.73 37.14 87.86
CA ASP A 23 4.49 38.59 87.80
C ASP A 23 5.39 39.54 87.00
N GLY A 24 4.72 40.47 86.29
CA GLY A 24 5.25 41.85 86.13
C GLY A 24 4.92 42.57 84.83
N GLY A 25 3.76 43.23 84.78
CA GLY A 25 3.58 44.60 84.28
C GLY A 25 4.17 45.05 82.94
N ASP A 26 3.24 45.25 82.00
CA ASP A 26 3.07 46.43 81.13
C ASP A 26 3.71 46.43 79.72
N GLY A 27 2.87 46.68 78.71
CA GLY A 27 3.33 47.16 77.40
C GLY A 27 2.98 46.38 76.12
N SER A 28 1.81 45.75 75.97
CA SER A 28 1.22 45.60 74.63
C SER A 28 -0.27 45.31 74.72
N GLY A 29 -1.10 46.24 74.24
CA GLY A 29 -2.53 45.99 74.01
C GLY A 29 -2.74 44.77 73.09
N PRO A 30 -3.97 44.25 72.98
CA PRO A 30 -4.27 43.14 72.08
C PRO A 30 -3.76 43.51 70.69
N VAL A 31 -2.77 42.77 70.19
CA VAL A 31 -2.43 42.83 68.77
C VAL A 31 -3.65 42.25 68.07
N ASP A 32 -4.41 43.10 67.38
CA ASP A 32 -5.53 42.64 66.57
C ASP A 32 -5.05 41.45 65.73
N PRO A 33 -5.81 40.35 65.66
CA PRO A 33 -5.43 39.22 64.81
C PRO A 33 -5.16 39.73 63.39
N PRO A 34 -4.17 39.17 62.67
CA PRO A 34 -3.85 39.61 61.32
C PRO A 34 -5.13 39.72 60.50
N THR A 35 -5.41 40.91 59.98
CA THR A 35 -6.66 41.17 59.27
C THR A 35 -6.82 40.14 58.16
N GLU A 36 -7.91 39.38 58.17
CA GLU A 36 -8.18 38.32 57.21
C GLU A 36 -8.30 38.92 55.80
N ILE A 37 -7.33 38.66 54.93
CA ILE A 37 -7.34 39.14 53.55
C ILE A 37 -7.97 38.06 52.68
N LYS A 38 -9.19 38.28 52.18
CA LYS A 38 -9.85 37.36 51.24
C LYS A 38 -9.60 37.81 49.81
N PRO A 39 -9.15 36.92 48.90
CA PRO A 39 -9.15 37.20 47.49
C PRO A 39 -10.58 37.37 46.98
N LEU A 40 -10.81 38.33 46.08
CA LEU A 40 -12.13 38.64 45.52
C LEU A 40 -12.07 38.80 44.00
N ASN A 41 -13.22 38.66 43.34
CA ASN A 41 -13.39 38.91 41.90
C ASN A 41 -12.42 38.11 41.02
N LEU A 42 -12.19 36.83 41.35
CA LEU A 42 -11.35 35.97 40.53
C LEU A 42 -11.94 35.81 39.13
N GLN A 43 -11.20 36.25 38.13
CA GLN A 43 -11.50 36.07 36.72
C GLN A 43 -10.44 35.15 36.09
N LEU A 44 -10.89 34.30 35.17
CA LEU A 44 -10.05 33.38 34.42
C LEU A 44 -10.27 33.56 32.91
N THR A 45 -9.20 33.97 32.23
CA THR A 45 -9.11 33.99 30.78
C THR A 45 -8.28 32.79 30.32
N ALA A 46 -8.75 32.11 29.28
CA ALA A 46 -8.06 31.02 28.63
C ALA A 46 -8.11 31.31 27.13
N ILE A 47 -6.94 31.46 26.52
CA ILE A 47 -6.80 31.73 25.08
C ILE A 47 -6.17 30.49 24.47
N ILE A 48 -6.94 29.79 23.63
CA ILE A 48 -6.44 28.65 22.90
C ILE A 48 -5.60 29.18 21.74
N VAL A 49 -4.35 28.72 21.61
CA VAL A 49 -3.46 29.19 20.55
C VAL A 49 -4.02 28.79 19.19
N GLY A 50 -4.07 29.77 18.28
CA GLY A 50 -4.59 29.58 16.94
C GLY A 50 -6.11 29.54 16.82
N SER A 51 -6.87 29.82 17.88
CA SER A 51 -8.34 29.82 17.79
C SER A 51 -8.89 31.03 17.04
N ASP A 52 -9.80 30.81 16.09
CA ASP A 52 -10.54 31.85 15.36
C ASP A 52 -11.99 31.38 15.04
N SER A 53 -12.71 32.10 14.16
CA SER A 53 -14.08 31.75 13.79
C SER A 53 -14.20 30.42 13.03
N ASN A 54 -13.14 29.96 12.37
CA ASN A 54 -13.10 28.72 11.60
C ASN A 54 -12.51 27.57 12.44
N ASN A 55 -11.61 27.88 13.38
CA ASN A 55 -10.92 26.93 14.24
C ASN A 55 -11.20 27.25 15.72
N PRO A 56 -12.44 27.09 16.22
CA PRO A 56 -12.79 27.53 17.58
C PRO A 56 -11.99 26.82 18.68
N ASN A 57 -11.43 25.64 18.38
CA ASN A 57 -10.70 24.79 19.33
C ASN A 57 -9.16 24.86 19.19
N GLY A 58 -8.63 25.80 18.40
CA GLY A 58 -7.18 26.02 18.23
C GLY A 58 -6.57 25.44 16.97
N ASP A 59 -5.27 25.69 16.76
CA ASP A 59 -4.48 25.26 15.59
C ASP A 59 -3.94 23.82 15.67
N GLY A 60 -4.44 23.02 16.63
CA GLY A 60 -3.95 21.65 16.86
C GLY A 60 -2.67 21.58 17.68
N SER A 61 -2.01 22.70 18.04
CA SER A 61 -0.83 22.68 18.92
C SER A 61 -1.14 22.22 20.35
N GLY A 62 -2.41 22.14 20.74
CA GLY A 62 -2.84 21.86 22.10
C GLY A 62 -2.49 22.95 23.11
N THR A 63 -1.93 24.07 22.69
CA THR A 63 -1.40 25.08 23.62
C THR A 63 -2.48 26.06 24.04
N VAL A 64 -2.61 26.28 25.35
CA VAL A 64 -3.56 27.23 25.93
C VAL A 64 -2.83 28.18 26.87
N LYS A 65 -3.08 29.48 26.69
CA LYS A 65 -2.54 30.55 27.54
C LYS A 65 -3.58 30.94 28.58
N PHE A 66 -3.30 30.67 29.84
CA PHE A 66 -4.16 31.02 30.96
C PHE A 66 -3.71 32.30 31.64
N THR A 67 -4.66 33.17 31.96
CA THR A 67 -4.44 34.36 32.79
C THR A 67 -5.54 34.45 33.83
N ALA A 68 -5.17 34.67 35.08
CA ALA A 68 -6.08 34.81 36.20
C ALA A 68 -5.76 36.07 37.00
N THR A 69 -6.81 36.77 37.43
CA THR A 69 -6.71 37.99 38.22
C THR A 69 -7.74 37.98 39.33
N ALA A 70 -7.33 38.31 40.55
CA ALA A 70 -8.19 38.51 41.72
C ALA A 70 -7.63 39.64 42.57
N THR A 71 -8.52 40.46 43.14
CA THR A 71 -8.14 41.45 44.15
C THR A 71 -7.55 40.72 45.35
N ASN A 72 -6.46 41.24 45.93
CA ASN A 72 -5.78 40.69 47.11
C ASN A 72 -5.19 39.27 46.97
N ALA A 73 -5.04 38.77 45.74
CA ALA A 73 -4.32 37.53 45.50
C ALA A 73 -2.82 37.78 45.30
N VAL A 74 -1.99 36.92 45.88
CA VAL A 74 -0.53 36.92 45.74
C VAL A 74 -0.02 35.73 44.92
N SER A 75 -0.83 34.68 44.77
CA SER A 75 -0.50 33.52 43.95
C SER A 75 -1.75 32.82 43.44
N TYR A 76 -1.59 32.04 42.38
CA TYR A 76 -2.63 31.26 41.72
C TYR A 76 -2.16 29.84 41.50
N SER A 77 -3.01 28.85 41.76
CA SER A 77 -2.82 27.46 41.37
C SER A 77 -3.75 27.15 40.20
N PHE A 78 -3.16 26.88 39.04
CA PHE A 78 -3.87 26.41 37.84
C PHE A 78 -3.90 24.89 37.86
N ARG A 79 -5.07 24.29 37.64
CA ARG A 79 -5.28 22.86 37.47
C ARG A 79 -5.90 22.63 36.10
N PHE A 80 -5.23 21.87 35.24
CA PHE A 80 -5.50 21.86 33.80
C PHE A 80 -6.53 20.82 33.35
N GLY A 81 -7.13 20.07 34.28
CA GLY A 81 -8.10 19.03 33.98
C GLY A 81 -7.50 17.66 33.60
N THR A 82 -6.17 17.56 33.51
CA THR A 82 -5.42 16.32 33.22
C THR A 82 -4.81 15.66 34.48
N GLY A 83 -4.97 16.29 35.64
CA GLY A 83 -4.24 15.96 36.88
C GLY A 83 -3.03 16.85 37.13
N ASP A 84 -2.52 17.51 36.07
CA ASP A 84 -1.43 18.47 36.17
C ASP A 84 -1.86 19.78 36.82
N SER A 85 -0.93 20.42 37.54
CA SER A 85 -1.14 21.73 38.13
C SER A 85 0.14 22.58 38.15
N LYS A 86 -0.03 23.90 38.17
CA LYS A 86 1.09 24.85 38.20
C LYS A 86 0.74 26.08 39.02
N THR A 87 1.68 26.51 39.85
CA THR A 87 1.56 27.75 40.62
C THR A 87 2.21 28.90 39.85
N SER A 88 1.57 30.07 39.86
CA SER A 88 2.05 31.28 39.19
C SER A 88 1.53 32.55 39.88
N THR A 89 2.04 33.71 39.49
CA THR A 89 1.59 35.04 39.94
C THR A 89 0.44 35.60 39.10
N GLY A 90 -0.06 34.86 38.11
CA GLY A 90 -1.24 35.27 37.35
C GLY A 90 -1.35 34.69 35.94
N SER A 91 -0.28 34.10 35.38
CA SER A 91 -0.32 33.53 34.03
C SER A 91 0.36 32.17 33.96
N SER A 92 -0.17 31.27 33.14
CA SER A 92 0.46 29.99 32.86
C SER A 92 0.08 29.50 31.48
N ASP A 93 1.06 28.98 30.75
CA ASP A 93 0.81 28.24 29.52
C ASP A 93 0.79 26.74 29.86
N TYR A 94 -0.05 25.99 29.14
CA TYR A 94 -0.12 24.53 29.23
C TYR A 94 -0.43 23.95 27.86
N THR A 95 0.22 22.84 27.51
CA THR A 95 0.04 22.17 26.22
C THR A 95 -0.60 20.81 26.47
N TYR A 96 -1.83 20.65 26.00
CA TYR A 96 -2.54 19.38 25.96
C TYR A 96 -1.91 18.49 24.89
N LYS A 97 -1.72 17.22 25.24
CA LYS A 97 -1.06 16.22 24.37
C LYS A 97 -1.99 15.09 23.93
N GLU A 98 -3.18 15.01 24.51
CA GLU A 98 -4.16 14.00 24.15
C GLU A 98 -4.79 14.41 22.81
N VAL A 99 -4.56 13.59 21.79
CA VAL A 99 -4.99 13.82 20.41
C VAL A 99 -6.52 13.92 20.30
N GLY A 100 -6.97 14.74 19.35
CA GLY A 100 -8.37 14.99 19.04
C GLY A 100 -8.93 16.20 19.78
N THR A 101 -10.25 16.38 19.65
CA THR A 101 -10.97 17.48 20.31
C THR A 101 -11.45 17.03 21.69
N LYS A 102 -10.79 17.49 22.74
CA LYS A 102 -11.07 17.08 24.13
C LYS A 102 -11.55 18.27 24.95
N THR A 103 -12.44 17.99 25.89
CA THR A 103 -12.99 19.00 26.79
C THR A 103 -12.38 18.84 28.18
N TYR A 104 -11.83 19.93 28.71
CA TYR A 104 -11.13 19.98 29.99
C TYR A 104 -11.81 20.94 30.94
N ASN A 105 -11.96 20.52 32.20
CA ASN A 105 -12.41 21.38 33.28
C ASN A 105 -11.19 21.98 33.99
N ILE A 106 -11.04 23.29 33.87
CA ILE A 106 -9.91 24.05 34.42
C ILE A 106 -10.34 24.66 35.74
N LYS A 107 -9.61 24.35 36.80
CA LYS A 107 -9.80 24.99 38.11
C LYS A 107 -8.64 25.92 38.41
N VAL A 108 -8.95 27.16 38.72
CA VAL A 108 -7.97 28.12 39.23
C VAL A 108 -8.32 28.52 40.65
N ILE A 109 -7.33 28.46 41.54
CA ILE A 109 -7.46 28.87 42.94
C ILE A 109 -6.54 30.06 43.16
N ALA A 110 -7.08 31.20 43.57
CA ALA A 110 -6.30 32.38 43.95
C ALA A 110 -6.12 32.41 45.47
N TYR A 111 -4.89 32.64 45.93
CA TYR A 111 -4.53 32.68 47.34
C TYR A 111 -4.10 34.10 47.74
N SER A 112 -4.52 34.53 48.93
CA SER A 112 -4.06 35.75 49.59
C SER A 112 -2.77 35.52 50.38
N SER A 113 -2.16 36.61 50.85
CA SER A 113 -1.05 36.56 51.80
C SER A 113 -1.42 35.95 53.16
N THR A 114 -2.70 35.88 53.50
CA THR A 114 -3.21 35.27 54.75
C THR A 114 -3.79 33.87 54.51
N SER A 115 -3.41 33.18 53.44
CA SER A 115 -3.79 31.79 53.13
C SER A 115 -5.30 31.53 52.89
N HIS A 116 -6.09 32.58 52.69
CA HIS A 116 -7.49 32.45 52.25
C HIS A 116 -7.55 32.34 50.73
N TYR A 117 -8.57 31.65 50.21
CA TYR A 117 -8.68 31.39 48.78
C TYR A 117 -10.09 31.58 48.22
N VAL A 118 -10.14 31.84 46.92
CA VAL A 118 -11.35 31.72 46.08
C VAL A 118 -10.99 30.89 44.85
N SER A 119 -11.95 30.17 44.30
CA SER A 119 -11.74 29.36 43.10
C SER A 119 -12.77 29.65 42.02
N VAL A 120 -12.37 29.44 40.77
CA VAL A 120 -13.25 29.46 39.60
C VAL A 120 -12.97 28.22 38.75
N ASP A 121 -14.03 27.67 38.17
CA ASP A 121 -13.97 26.58 37.21
C ASP A 121 -14.33 27.13 35.81
N LYS A 122 -13.62 26.68 34.78
CA LYS A 122 -13.90 27.02 33.38
C LYS A 122 -13.70 25.80 32.50
N THR A 123 -14.71 25.47 31.71
CA THR A 123 -14.59 24.43 30.69
C THR A 123 -13.97 25.03 29.43
N ILE A 124 -13.00 24.34 28.85
CA ILE A 124 -12.44 24.64 27.53
C ILE A 124 -12.46 23.38 26.68
N THR A 125 -12.56 23.56 25.37
CA THR A 125 -12.43 22.47 24.39
C THR A 125 -11.19 22.77 23.55
N VAL A 126 -10.26 21.83 23.51
CA VAL A 126 -8.94 21.99 22.86
C VAL A 126 -8.78 20.90 21.82
N TYR A 127 -8.39 21.29 20.62
CA TYR A 127 -7.99 20.37 19.56
C TYR A 127 -6.47 20.17 19.60
N VAL A 128 -6.06 18.90 19.62
CA VAL A 128 -4.66 18.49 19.50
C VAL A 128 -4.53 17.64 18.24
N LYS A 129 -3.71 18.09 17.29
CA LYS A 129 -3.44 17.31 16.08
C LYS A 129 -2.56 16.11 16.42
N PRO A 130 -2.76 14.94 15.78
CA PRO A 130 -1.80 13.86 15.91
C PRO A 130 -0.45 14.26 15.30
N GLU A 131 0.64 13.73 15.87
CA GLU A 131 1.99 13.98 15.37
C GLU A 131 2.23 13.14 14.12
N SER A 132 2.61 13.80 13.02
CA SER A 132 2.94 13.14 11.76
C SER A 132 4.45 13.11 11.54
N GLU A 133 4.94 12.03 10.95
CA GLU A 133 6.27 11.97 10.39
C GLU A 133 6.37 12.90 9.18
N GLN A 134 7.33 13.82 9.23
CA GLN A 134 7.45 14.91 8.26
C GLN A 134 7.62 14.41 6.82
N THR A 135 8.38 13.35 6.61
CA THR A 135 8.62 12.71 5.29
C THR A 135 7.35 12.13 4.67
N LEU A 136 6.52 11.44 5.46
CA LEU A 136 5.23 10.92 5.01
C LEU A 136 4.23 12.04 4.75
N LEU A 137 4.25 13.07 5.59
CA LEU A 137 3.41 14.25 5.39
C LEU A 137 3.79 15.01 4.11
N GLU A 138 5.08 15.16 3.83
CA GLU A 138 5.60 15.75 2.58
C GLU A 138 5.28 14.88 1.36
N LEU A 139 5.31 13.55 1.47
CA LEU A 139 4.87 12.64 0.41
C LEU A 139 3.39 12.90 0.05
N LEU A 140 2.53 12.92 1.08
CA LEU A 140 1.08 13.00 0.95
C LEU A 140 0.58 14.39 0.56
N ALA A 141 1.18 15.46 1.10
CA ALA A 141 0.71 16.84 0.96
C ALA A 141 1.69 17.77 0.22
N GLY A 142 2.90 17.33 -0.11
CA GLY A 142 3.93 18.21 -0.68
C GLY A 142 4.31 19.35 0.27
N SER A 143 4.67 20.52 -0.28
CA SER A 143 5.02 21.70 0.52
C SER A 143 3.82 22.43 1.12
N SER A 144 2.59 22.12 0.67
CA SER A 144 1.36 22.79 1.12
C SER A 144 0.15 21.88 1.08
N SER A 145 -0.21 21.41 -0.11
CA SER A 145 -1.37 20.55 -0.36
C SER A 145 -1.15 19.73 -1.61
N LYS A 146 -1.69 18.52 -1.64
CA LYS A 146 -1.61 17.65 -2.81
C LYS A 146 -2.89 16.81 -2.93
N THR A 147 -3.39 16.71 -4.16
CA THR A 147 -4.64 16.02 -4.49
C THR A 147 -4.35 14.73 -5.24
N TRP A 148 -4.94 13.65 -4.75
CA TRP A 148 -4.82 12.30 -5.28
C TRP A 148 -6.16 11.85 -5.87
N ARG A 149 -6.08 10.98 -6.88
CA ARG A 149 -7.22 10.37 -7.56
C ARG A 149 -6.95 8.89 -7.76
N ILE A 150 -8.00 8.08 -7.91
CA ILE A 150 -7.84 6.69 -8.32
C ILE A 150 -7.12 6.62 -9.66
N ASN A 151 -6.06 5.81 -9.76
CA ASN A 151 -5.34 5.61 -11.02
C ASN A 151 -6.09 4.62 -11.94
N SER A 152 -7.33 4.97 -12.31
CA SER A 152 -8.27 4.08 -12.99
C SER A 152 -7.83 3.60 -14.37
N ALA A 153 -6.83 4.25 -14.96
CA ALA A 153 -6.25 3.89 -16.24
C ALA A 153 -5.35 2.66 -16.20
N GLN A 154 -5.02 2.15 -15.01
CA GLN A 154 -4.17 0.97 -14.83
C GLN A 154 -5.01 -0.25 -14.45
N ASP A 155 -4.65 -1.41 -14.98
CA ASP A 155 -5.18 -2.68 -14.45
C ASP A 155 -4.68 -2.86 -12.99
N ALA A 156 -5.47 -3.58 -12.19
CA ALA A 156 -5.24 -3.79 -10.75
C ALA A 156 -5.10 -2.48 -9.93
N HIS A 157 -5.58 -1.35 -10.43
CA HIS A 157 -5.64 -0.10 -9.66
C HIS A 157 -6.52 -0.22 -8.40
N PHE A 158 -7.45 -1.17 -8.40
CA PHE A 158 -8.30 -1.54 -7.28
C PHE A 158 -8.38 -3.06 -7.24
N SER A 159 -8.14 -3.64 -6.07
CA SER A 159 -8.03 -5.10 -5.92
C SER A 159 -8.22 -5.51 -4.45
N ASN A 160 -8.29 -6.83 -4.22
CA ASN A 160 -8.31 -7.39 -2.88
C ASN A 160 -7.49 -8.68 -2.75
N GLY A 161 -7.27 -9.11 -1.52
CA GLY A 161 -6.42 -10.26 -1.23
C GLY A 161 -6.42 -10.68 0.23
N VAL A 162 -5.52 -11.60 0.56
CA VAL A 162 -5.30 -12.09 1.93
C VAL A 162 -4.76 -10.94 2.81
N GLN A 163 -5.26 -10.82 4.04
CA GLN A 163 -4.86 -9.77 4.97
C GLN A 163 -3.35 -9.66 5.23
N ASP A 164 -2.59 -10.75 5.23
CA ASP A 164 -1.16 -10.72 5.58
C ASP A 164 -0.25 -10.35 4.39
N LYS A 165 -0.83 -10.15 3.21
CA LYS A 165 -0.09 -9.78 2.00
C LYS A 165 -0.03 -8.26 1.81
N ARG A 166 1.01 -7.86 1.07
CA ARG A 166 1.30 -6.47 0.68
C ARG A 166 1.10 -6.27 -0.84
N TYR A 167 0.30 -7.14 -1.44
CA TYR A 167 -0.03 -7.23 -2.86
C TYR A 167 -1.35 -8.01 -3.00
N SER A 168 -2.07 -7.84 -4.11
CA SER A 168 -3.37 -8.52 -4.31
C SER A 168 -3.21 -10.01 -4.57
N THR A 169 -4.23 -10.79 -4.24
CA THR A 169 -4.18 -12.27 -4.40
C THR A 169 -5.52 -12.91 -4.76
N TYR A 170 -6.62 -12.15 -4.77
CA TYR A 170 -7.96 -12.71 -4.97
C TYR A 170 -8.64 -12.16 -6.23
N TRP A 171 -8.64 -10.84 -6.39
CA TRP A 171 -9.30 -10.18 -7.51
C TRP A 171 -8.69 -8.81 -7.84
N GLU A 172 -8.61 -8.53 -9.13
CA GLU A 172 -8.07 -7.30 -9.70
C GLU A 172 -9.06 -6.66 -10.67
N ALA A 173 -9.25 -5.34 -10.53
CA ALA A 173 -10.05 -4.56 -11.45
C ALA A 173 -9.32 -4.35 -12.79
N TYR A 174 -10.00 -4.61 -13.91
CA TYR A 174 -9.58 -4.05 -15.20
C TYR A 174 -9.62 -2.52 -15.18
N ALA A 175 -8.73 -1.90 -15.95
CA ALA A 175 -8.73 -0.46 -16.18
C ALA A 175 -10.13 0.03 -16.55
N PHE A 176 -10.55 1.15 -15.95
CA PHE A 176 -11.83 1.81 -16.16
C PHE A 176 -13.09 0.98 -15.83
N SER A 177 -12.97 -0.20 -15.24
CA SER A 177 -14.11 -1.10 -15.00
C SER A 177 -15.16 -0.54 -14.01
N LYS A 178 -14.83 0.49 -13.24
CA LYS A 178 -15.75 1.17 -12.30
C LYS A 178 -16.16 2.59 -12.74
N SER A 179 -16.15 2.88 -14.04
CA SER A 179 -16.41 4.24 -14.55
C SER A 179 -17.82 4.79 -14.28
N ASN A 180 -18.77 3.93 -13.91
CA ASN A 180 -20.17 4.31 -13.63
C ASN A 180 -20.52 4.30 -12.13
N THR A 181 -19.50 4.31 -11.27
CA THR A 181 -19.64 4.30 -9.80
C THR A 181 -19.05 5.59 -9.23
N GLY A 182 -19.41 5.96 -8.00
CA GLY A 182 -18.81 7.08 -7.25
C GLY A 182 -17.41 6.73 -6.74
N PHE A 183 -16.51 6.36 -7.65
CA PHE A 183 -15.18 5.86 -7.29
C PHE A 183 -14.07 6.64 -8.00
N TYR A 184 -14.21 6.94 -9.29
CA TYR A 184 -13.12 7.52 -10.08
C TYR A 184 -13.11 9.03 -10.16
N ASP A 185 -14.23 9.68 -9.86
CA ASP A 185 -14.36 11.13 -9.89
C ASP A 185 -13.95 11.80 -8.57
N ASP A 186 -13.87 11.03 -7.49
CA ASP A 186 -13.43 11.47 -6.17
C ASP A 186 -12.01 12.08 -6.17
N GLU A 187 -11.84 13.12 -5.35
CA GLU A 187 -10.55 13.76 -5.12
C GLU A 187 -10.19 13.76 -3.62
N TYR A 188 -9.01 13.22 -3.31
CA TYR A 188 -8.48 13.08 -1.96
C TYR A 188 -7.35 14.08 -1.74
N THR A 189 -7.61 15.15 -0.99
CA THR A 189 -6.63 16.23 -0.80
C THR A 189 -6.06 16.21 0.62
N PHE A 190 -4.75 16.00 0.72
CA PHE A 190 -4.00 16.08 1.97
C PHE A 190 -3.28 17.42 2.04
N ASN A 191 -3.34 18.07 3.21
CA ASN A 191 -2.69 19.35 3.47
C ASN A 191 -1.58 19.18 4.52
N ILE A 192 -0.51 19.96 4.38
CA ILE A 192 0.70 19.90 5.23
C ILE A 192 0.41 20.27 6.69
N ASN A 193 -0.72 20.92 6.96
CA ASN A 193 -1.19 21.25 8.31
C ASN A 193 -1.94 20.08 8.99
N GLY A 194 -2.12 18.94 8.31
CA GLY A 194 -2.84 17.76 8.81
C GLY A 194 -4.34 17.73 8.46
N THR A 195 -4.86 18.69 7.67
CA THR A 195 -6.26 18.63 7.22
C THR A 195 -6.40 17.78 5.96
N TYR A 196 -7.48 17.03 5.90
CA TYR A 196 -7.88 16.19 4.78
C TYR A 196 -9.20 16.68 4.21
N SER A 197 -9.32 16.69 2.88
CA SER A 197 -10.57 17.00 2.19
C SER A 197 -10.89 15.89 1.19
N HIS A 198 -12.09 15.33 1.33
CA HIS A 198 -12.63 14.36 0.39
C HIS A 198 -13.74 15.05 -0.41
N LYS A 199 -13.47 15.28 -1.70
CA LYS A 199 -14.47 15.73 -2.65
C LYS A 199 -15.05 14.50 -3.33
N THR A 200 -16.27 14.16 -2.93
CA THR A 200 -17.01 12.95 -3.33
C THR A 200 -17.80 13.12 -4.62
N ASN A 201 -17.93 14.37 -5.10
CA ASN A 201 -18.82 14.70 -6.22
C ASN A 201 -20.23 14.10 -6.08
N GLU A 202 -20.76 14.13 -4.86
CA GLU A 202 -22.09 13.66 -4.46
C GLU A 202 -22.23 12.16 -4.19
N THR A 203 -21.28 11.30 -4.59
CA THR A 203 -21.38 9.84 -4.39
C THR A 203 -20.06 9.16 -4.06
N VAL A 204 -20.09 8.10 -3.25
CA VAL A 204 -18.92 7.26 -2.96
C VAL A 204 -19.20 5.78 -3.21
N PHE A 205 -18.15 4.96 -3.30
CA PHE A 205 -18.23 3.50 -3.49
C PHE A 205 -17.72 2.75 -2.25
N GLY A 206 -18.43 1.72 -1.79
CA GLY A 206 -18.01 0.91 -0.64
C GLY A 206 -18.95 -0.22 -0.28
N LYS A 207 -18.60 -0.94 0.79
CA LYS A 207 -19.46 -1.95 1.43
C LYS A 207 -20.66 -1.25 2.07
N GLY A 208 -21.85 -1.69 1.67
CA GLY A 208 -23.09 -0.99 1.99
C GLY A 208 -23.44 -0.98 3.48
N HIS A 209 -23.09 -2.02 4.23
CA HIS A 209 -23.33 -2.04 5.68
C HIS A 209 -22.46 -1.02 6.41
N HIS A 210 -21.14 -0.99 6.15
CA HIS A 210 -20.22 0.02 6.66
C HIS A 210 -20.64 1.44 6.29
N LEU A 211 -20.98 1.68 5.02
CA LEU A 211 -21.48 2.98 4.56
C LEU A 211 -22.74 3.41 5.32
N ASN A 212 -23.71 2.52 5.49
CA ASN A 212 -24.96 2.85 6.19
C ASN A 212 -24.77 3.06 7.69
N ASP A 213 -23.89 2.30 8.32
CA ASP A 213 -23.62 2.42 9.76
C ASP A 213 -22.88 3.73 10.09
N ASP A 214 -21.98 4.17 9.20
CA ASP A 214 -21.24 5.41 9.40
C ASP A 214 -21.90 6.67 8.86
N PHE A 215 -22.53 6.62 7.69
CA PHE A 215 -23.07 7.81 7.04
C PHE A 215 -24.60 7.85 7.05
N GLY A 216 -25.25 6.78 7.55
CA GLY A 216 -26.69 6.66 7.67
C GLY A 216 -27.34 5.92 6.50
N TYR A 217 -28.59 5.53 6.66
CA TYR A 217 -29.31 4.78 5.63
C TYR A 217 -29.78 5.70 4.50
N THR A 218 -29.59 5.25 3.25
CA THR A 218 -30.04 5.97 2.04
C THR A 218 -31.05 5.12 1.25
N SER A 219 -31.50 5.64 0.10
CA SER A 219 -32.35 4.89 -0.84
C SER A 219 -31.58 3.88 -1.69
N GLN A 220 -30.25 3.89 -1.64
CA GLN A 220 -29.43 2.93 -2.38
C GLN A 220 -29.34 1.61 -1.60
N SER A 221 -29.50 0.50 -2.31
CA SER A 221 -29.40 -0.83 -1.73
C SER A 221 -28.10 -1.50 -2.16
N PRO A 222 -27.47 -2.32 -1.30
CA PRO A 222 -26.31 -3.11 -1.68
C PRO A 222 -26.62 -4.06 -2.86
N ASN A 223 -25.64 -4.26 -3.74
CA ASN A 223 -25.69 -5.23 -4.84
C ASN A 223 -25.46 -6.68 -4.31
N GLY A 224 -25.28 -7.64 -5.22
CA GLY A 224 -25.05 -9.05 -4.87
C GLY A 224 -23.80 -9.30 -4.02
N ASP A 225 -22.81 -8.40 -4.11
CA ASP A 225 -21.52 -8.47 -3.39
C ASP A 225 -21.55 -7.65 -2.08
N GLY A 226 -22.71 -7.07 -1.76
CA GLY A 226 -22.90 -6.22 -0.59
C GLY A 226 -22.37 -4.79 -0.77
N ASP A 227 -22.09 -4.37 -2.00
CA ASP A 227 -21.53 -3.04 -2.29
C ASP A 227 -22.62 -2.04 -2.67
N ILE A 228 -22.44 -0.78 -2.29
CA ILE A 228 -23.22 0.34 -2.84
C ILE A 228 -22.29 1.16 -3.73
N GLU A 229 -22.53 1.07 -5.05
CA GLU A 229 -21.69 1.69 -6.09
C GLU A 229 -21.78 3.22 -6.16
N ASN A 230 -22.89 3.79 -5.72
CA ASN A 230 -23.17 5.23 -5.82
C ASN A 230 -23.86 5.73 -4.54
N TYR A 231 -23.21 5.58 -3.40
CA TYR A 231 -23.75 5.98 -2.09
C TYR A 231 -23.73 7.51 -1.97
N PRO A 232 -24.88 8.19 -1.76
CA PRO A 232 -24.91 9.65 -1.66
C PRO A 232 -24.11 10.17 -0.46
N LEU A 233 -23.05 10.95 -0.71
CA LEU A 233 -22.25 11.56 0.34
C LEU A 233 -21.79 12.95 -0.12
N ASN A 234 -21.98 13.95 0.72
CA ASN A 234 -21.49 15.31 0.44
C ASN A 234 -19.97 15.39 0.68
N ASN A 235 -19.32 16.33 -0.01
CA ASN A 235 -17.93 16.69 0.27
C ASN A 235 -17.73 17.00 1.76
N TYR A 236 -16.63 16.55 2.34
CA TYR A 236 -16.33 16.77 3.75
C TYR A 236 -14.84 17.04 3.98
N GLN A 237 -14.53 17.55 5.17
CA GLN A 237 -13.18 17.71 5.66
C GLN A 237 -13.05 17.04 7.03
N THR A 238 -11.88 16.49 7.30
CA THR A 238 -11.47 15.99 8.62
C THR A 238 -9.96 16.18 8.74
N THR A 239 -9.34 15.56 9.72
CA THR A 239 -7.90 15.58 9.95
C THR A 239 -7.32 14.20 9.79
N PHE A 240 -6.04 14.15 9.43
CA PHE A 240 -5.29 12.92 9.27
C PHE A 240 -3.92 13.08 9.93
N SER A 241 -3.33 11.95 10.24
CA SER A 241 -1.90 11.87 10.52
C SER A 241 -1.25 10.79 9.69
N ALA A 242 0.04 10.94 9.47
CA ALA A 242 0.84 9.94 8.79
C ALA A 242 2.08 9.66 9.63
N LYS A 243 2.29 8.42 10.02
CA LYS A 243 3.36 8.03 10.96
C LYS A 243 3.93 6.68 10.56
N LYS A 244 5.21 6.46 10.88
CA LYS A 244 5.78 5.12 10.85
C LYS A 244 5.54 4.40 12.17
N GLU A 245 4.95 3.21 12.09
CA GLU A 245 4.66 2.36 13.24
C GLU A 245 4.85 0.89 12.83
N ASP A 246 5.61 0.12 13.61
CA ASP A 246 5.94 -1.28 13.34
C ASP A 246 6.54 -1.51 11.94
N ASP A 247 7.44 -0.62 11.51
CA ASP A 247 8.04 -0.59 10.17
C ASP A 247 7.05 -0.40 9.00
N LEU A 248 5.82 0.02 9.30
CA LEU A 248 4.80 0.36 8.32
C LEU A 248 4.56 1.86 8.27
N ASP A 249 4.45 2.40 7.06
CA ASP A 249 4.04 3.78 6.84
C ASP A 249 2.51 3.83 6.88
N LYS A 250 1.93 4.45 7.91
CA LYS A 250 0.49 4.48 8.17
C LYS A 250 -0.11 5.84 7.91
N ILE A 251 -1.36 5.85 7.46
CA ILE A 251 -2.25 7.01 7.40
C ILE A 251 -3.44 6.70 8.32
N GLU A 252 -3.75 7.60 9.25
CA GLU A 252 -4.88 7.48 10.17
C GLU A 252 -5.75 8.73 10.09
N PHE A 253 -7.06 8.55 9.91
CA PHE A 253 -8.04 9.64 9.95
C PHE A 253 -8.68 9.76 11.35
N ASP A 254 -8.93 10.98 11.82
CA ASP A 254 -9.49 11.21 13.16
C ASP A 254 -11.01 10.98 13.23
N ASP A 255 -11.75 11.34 12.18
CA ASP A 255 -13.18 11.02 12.02
C ASP A 255 -13.40 9.98 10.91
N LYS A 256 -14.58 9.99 10.28
CA LYS A 256 -15.01 9.07 9.22
C LYS A 256 -14.31 9.28 7.86
N GLY A 257 -13.04 9.67 7.89
CA GLY A 257 -12.21 9.87 6.71
C GLY A 257 -11.78 8.55 6.09
N PHE A 258 -11.82 8.46 4.77
CA PHE A 258 -11.41 7.27 4.03
C PHE A 258 -10.96 7.64 2.62
N VAL A 259 -10.30 6.70 1.96
CA VAL A 259 -9.83 6.82 0.59
C VAL A 259 -10.27 5.61 -0.23
N GLY A 260 -10.82 5.85 -1.42
CA GLY A 260 -11.23 4.80 -2.34
C GLY A 260 -12.47 4.03 -1.88
N PHE A 261 -12.42 2.71 -2.01
CA PHE A 261 -13.53 1.82 -1.70
C PHE A 261 -13.71 1.70 -0.18
N TYR A 262 -14.84 2.16 0.34
CA TYR A 262 -15.07 2.21 1.78
C TYR A 262 -15.38 0.83 2.36
N VAL A 263 -14.63 0.41 3.38
CA VAL A 263 -14.77 -0.89 4.04
C VAL A 263 -14.91 -0.78 5.56
N GLY A 264 -15.33 0.38 6.06
CA GLY A 264 -15.46 0.63 7.51
C GLY A 264 -14.17 1.07 8.20
N GLU A 265 -13.07 1.14 7.44
CA GLU A 265 -11.75 1.45 7.97
C GLU A 265 -11.32 2.90 7.74
N HIS A 266 -10.59 3.43 8.72
CA HIS A 266 -10.01 4.79 8.73
C HIS A 266 -8.49 4.79 8.85
N SER A 267 -7.88 3.60 8.74
CA SER A 267 -6.44 3.40 8.78
C SER A 267 -5.98 2.68 7.52
N TYR A 268 -4.88 3.17 6.96
CA TYR A 268 -4.28 2.66 5.74
C TYR A 268 -2.78 2.51 5.91
N THR A 269 -2.20 1.53 5.24
CA THR A 269 -0.75 1.41 5.05
C THR A 269 -0.37 1.85 3.64
N ILE A 270 0.72 2.61 3.53
CA ILE A 270 1.36 2.93 2.25
C ILE A 270 2.29 1.77 1.93
N GLU A 271 1.89 0.94 0.98
CA GLU A 271 2.63 -0.25 0.60
C GLU A 271 3.79 0.09 -0.31
N CYS A 272 3.53 0.94 -1.29
CA CYS A 272 4.50 1.36 -2.31
C CYS A 272 4.25 2.82 -2.66
N HIS A 273 5.32 3.56 -2.95
CA HIS A 273 5.15 4.93 -3.41
C HIS A 273 6.32 5.43 -4.24
N ASP A 274 6.01 6.43 -5.06
CA ASP A 274 6.96 7.42 -5.56
C ASP A 274 6.39 8.82 -5.31
N SER A 275 6.98 9.87 -5.91
CA SER A 275 6.51 11.23 -5.71
C SER A 275 5.13 11.50 -6.30
N GLU A 276 4.59 10.64 -7.16
CA GLU A 276 3.33 10.89 -7.88
C GLU A 276 2.30 9.79 -7.71
N ASN A 277 2.69 8.61 -7.22
CA ASN A 277 1.83 7.43 -7.06
C ASN A 277 1.98 6.82 -5.66
N ILE A 278 0.87 6.40 -5.07
CA ILE A 278 0.84 5.65 -3.80
C ILE A 278 -0.06 4.43 -3.95
N TYR A 279 0.38 3.31 -3.39
CA TYR A 279 -0.39 2.09 -3.25
C TYR A 279 -0.84 1.97 -1.81
N LEU A 280 -2.12 2.18 -1.55
CA LEU A 280 -2.69 2.09 -0.22
C LEU A 280 -3.28 0.71 0.00
N ARG A 281 -3.20 0.23 1.24
CA ARG A 281 -3.84 -0.99 1.71
C ARG A 281 -4.62 -0.72 2.99
N THR A 282 -5.76 -1.38 3.15
CA THR A 282 -6.49 -1.49 4.42
C THR A 282 -7.05 -2.90 4.55
N VAL A 283 -7.45 -3.35 5.75
CA VAL A 283 -8.01 -4.69 6.00
C VAL A 283 -9.36 -4.53 6.66
N ASP A 284 -10.39 -5.12 6.06
CA ASP A 284 -11.77 -5.01 6.56
C ASP A 284 -12.05 -5.97 7.74
N ASP A 285 -13.28 -5.90 8.25
CA ASP A 285 -13.79 -6.71 9.36
C ASP A 285 -13.97 -8.21 9.04
N GLN A 286 -13.64 -8.62 7.83
CA GLN A 286 -13.66 -10.01 7.34
C GLN A 286 -12.26 -10.51 6.98
N ASP A 287 -11.22 -9.84 7.45
CA ASP A 287 -9.82 -10.19 7.18
C ASP A 287 -9.45 -10.15 5.68
N ILE A 288 -10.13 -9.31 4.89
CA ILE A 288 -9.81 -9.08 3.47
C ILE A 288 -8.99 -7.81 3.35
N ALA A 289 -7.79 -7.92 2.78
CA ALA A 289 -7.01 -6.74 2.40
C ALA A 289 -7.59 -6.13 1.12
N TRP A 290 -7.80 -4.82 1.14
CA TRP A 290 -8.23 -4.02 0.00
C TRP A 290 -7.12 -3.06 -0.39
N TYR A 291 -6.89 -2.93 -1.69
CA TYR A 291 -5.78 -2.17 -2.22
C TYR A 291 -6.23 -1.16 -3.25
N VAL A 292 -5.59 0.01 -3.25
CA VAL A 292 -5.89 1.05 -4.22
C VAL A 292 -4.64 1.83 -4.63
N TRP A 293 -4.45 1.96 -5.94
CA TRP A 293 -3.44 2.84 -6.51
C TRP A 293 -4.02 4.24 -6.72
N LEU A 294 -3.36 5.22 -6.13
CA LEU A 294 -3.66 6.63 -6.33
C LEU A 294 -2.56 7.31 -7.12
N THR A 295 -2.93 8.34 -7.86
CA THR A 295 -2.00 9.18 -8.58
C THR A 295 -2.35 10.66 -8.42
N THR A 296 -1.34 11.51 -8.50
CA THR A 296 -1.50 12.97 -8.55
C THR A 296 -1.47 13.52 -9.97
N ASN A 297 -1.04 12.69 -10.92
CA ASN A 297 -1.09 13.00 -12.33
C ASN A 297 -2.54 13.03 -12.82
N THR A 298 -2.76 13.67 -13.97
CA THR A 298 -4.00 13.49 -14.71
C THR A 298 -4.14 12.02 -15.08
N VAL A 299 -5.26 11.41 -14.71
CA VAL A 299 -5.53 10.01 -15.04
C VAL A 299 -5.62 9.87 -16.56
N SER A 300 -4.83 8.96 -17.12
CA SER A 300 -4.80 8.70 -18.56
C SER A 300 -6.19 8.25 -19.05
N SER A 301 -6.57 8.66 -20.25
CA SER A 301 -7.77 8.13 -20.93
C SER A 301 -7.46 6.89 -21.79
N THR A 302 -6.20 6.43 -21.76
CA THR A 302 -5.67 5.37 -22.62
C THR A 302 -5.46 4.12 -21.79
N SER A 303 -5.88 2.95 -22.29
CA SER A 303 -5.69 1.67 -21.61
C SER A 303 -4.20 1.34 -21.42
N PRO A 304 -3.81 0.49 -20.45
CA PRO A 304 -2.41 0.10 -20.25
C PRO A 304 -1.76 -0.48 -21.51
N ARG A 305 -2.50 -1.29 -22.27
CA ARG A 305 -2.01 -1.91 -23.50
C ARG A 305 -1.67 -0.89 -24.59
N ASP A 306 -2.48 0.15 -24.69
CA ASP A 306 -2.35 1.20 -25.71
C ASP A 306 -1.36 2.30 -25.29
N GLN A 307 -1.03 2.40 -23.99
CA GLN A 307 0.00 3.32 -23.50
C GLN A 307 1.38 2.97 -24.06
N PHE A 308 1.70 1.67 -24.18
CA PHE A 308 2.95 1.20 -24.75
C PHE A 308 2.85 1.03 -26.27
N SER A 309 3.02 2.15 -26.99
CA SER A 309 2.93 2.18 -28.46
C SER A 309 4.28 2.38 -29.16
N SER A 310 5.32 2.82 -28.45
CA SER A 310 6.64 3.04 -29.04
C SER A 310 7.45 1.74 -29.07
N LEU A 311 7.70 1.19 -30.26
CA LEU A 311 8.55 0.02 -30.45
C LEU A 311 10.00 0.36 -30.08
N VAL A 312 10.53 -0.29 -29.04
CA VAL A 312 11.90 -0.03 -28.52
C VAL A 312 12.88 -1.15 -28.85
N TRP A 313 12.40 -2.35 -29.16
CA TRP A 313 13.22 -3.48 -29.56
C TRP A 313 12.37 -4.53 -30.27
N SER A 314 12.92 -5.18 -31.30
CA SER A 314 12.27 -6.33 -31.92
C SER A 314 13.23 -7.28 -32.63
N ASP A 315 12.73 -8.50 -32.85
CA ASP A 315 13.22 -9.37 -33.90
C ASP A 315 12.05 -9.85 -34.76
N GLU A 316 12.10 -9.52 -36.05
CA GLU A 316 11.12 -9.93 -37.07
C GLU A 316 11.55 -11.21 -37.79
N PHE A 317 12.74 -11.74 -37.47
CA PHE A 317 13.27 -12.98 -38.05
C PHE A 317 13.35 -12.98 -39.58
N ASP A 318 13.50 -11.80 -40.20
CA ASP A 318 13.69 -11.58 -41.64
C ASP A 318 15.14 -11.87 -42.11
N TYR A 319 15.69 -13.02 -41.72
CA TYR A 319 17.01 -13.50 -42.12
C TYR A 319 17.01 -15.04 -42.19
N GLU A 320 18.10 -15.62 -42.69
CA GLU A 320 18.20 -17.07 -42.90
C GLU A 320 19.40 -17.64 -42.14
N GLY A 321 19.21 -18.78 -41.44
CA GLY A 321 20.27 -19.51 -40.75
C GLY A 321 20.22 -19.44 -39.23
N ALA A 322 21.35 -19.16 -38.59
CA ALA A 322 21.42 -19.08 -37.12
C ALA A 322 20.73 -17.80 -36.59
N ILE A 323 20.32 -17.82 -35.32
CA ILE A 323 19.78 -16.63 -34.64
C ILE A 323 20.76 -15.47 -34.63
N ASP A 324 20.24 -14.24 -34.62
CA ASP A 324 21.04 -13.03 -34.50
C ASP A 324 21.74 -12.96 -33.14
N SER A 325 23.07 -13.09 -33.14
CA SER A 325 23.89 -13.06 -31.93
C SER A 325 23.95 -11.69 -31.24
N ASP A 326 23.52 -10.61 -31.91
CA ASP A 326 23.37 -9.30 -31.29
C ASP A 326 22.08 -9.18 -30.46
N LYS A 327 21.12 -10.10 -30.68
CA LYS A 327 19.82 -10.12 -29.99
C LYS A 327 19.65 -11.30 -29.05
N TRP A 328 20.26 -12.44 -29.37
CA TRP A 328 19.98 -13.70 -28.71
C TRP A 328 21.23 -14.49 -28.33
N VAL A 329 21.10 -15.32 -27.30
CA VAL A 329 22.11 -16.26 -26.82
C VAL A 329 21.47 -17.62 -26.58
N HIS A 330 22.15 -18.70 -26.96
CA HIS A 330 21.73 -20.05 -26.58
C HIS A 330 22.18 -20.39 -25.16
N GLU A 331 21.29 -20.99 -24.38
CA GLU A 331 21.67 -21.75 -23.19
C GLU A 331 21.83 -23.23 -23.57
N VAL A 332 23.06 -23.73 -23.48
CA VAL A 332 23.42 -25.10 -23.88
C VAL A 332 23.67 -25.94 -22.64
N GLY A 333 23.09 -27.14 -22.59
CA GLY A 333 23.25 -28.06 -21.46
C GLY A 333 22.40 -29.32 -21.57
N ASP A 334 22.81 -30.34 -20.82
CA ASP A 334 22.24 -31.69 -20.88
C ASP A 334 21.40 -32.05 -19.63
N SER A 335 21.27 -31.13 -18.67
CA SER A 335 20.48 -31.32 -17.45
C SER A 335 19.76 -30.03 -17.09
N TRP A 336 18.46 -30.14 -16.88
CA TRP A 336 17.54 -29.03 -16.63
C TRP A 336 16.64 -29.36 -15.44
N TYR A 337 15.90 -28.35 -14.98
CA TYR A 337 15.00 -28.48 -13.84
C TYR A 337 13.76 -29.31 -14.21
N ASN A 338 12.78 -29.41 -13.30
CA ASN A 338 11.44 -29.94 -13.57
C ASN A 338 11.37 -31.37 -14.16
N ASN A 339 12.41 -32.20 -13.95
CA ASN A 339 12.52 -33.55 -14.51
C ASN A 339 12.49 -33.60 -16.05
N GLU A 340 12.89 -32.51 -16.70
CA GLU A 340 13.02 -32.39 -18.14
C GLU A 340 14.10 -33.34 -18.70
N VAL A 341 13.92 -33.83 -19.93
CA VAL A 341 14.76 -34.90 -20.52
C VAL A 341 15.45 -34.56 -21.84
N GLN A 342 15.45 -33.28 -22.24
CA GLN A 342 16.16 -32.78 -23.42
C GLN A 342 17.58 -32.30 -23.10
N SER A 343 18.44 -32.33 -24.12
CA SER A 343 19.62 -31.45 -24.16
C SER A 343 19.29 -30.20 -24.99
N TYR A 344 19.49 -29.01 -24.43
CA TYR A 344 19.42 -27.78 -25.21
C TYR A 344 20.75 -27.57 -25.95
N THR A 345 20.69 -27.30 -27.25
CA THR A 345 21.88 -27.12 -28.11
C THR A 345 21.78 -25.85 -28.94
N SER A 346 22.91 -25.40 -29.49
CA SER A 346 22.98 -24.27 -30.44
C SER A 346 23.04 -24.72 -31.91
N ARG A 347 22.68 -25.97 -32.21
CA ARG A 347 22.73 -26.50 -33.59
C ARG A 347 21.54 -26.03 -34.40
N LEU A 348 21.74 -25.89 -35.71
CA LEU A 348 20.66 -25.57 -36.67
C LEU A 348 19.55 -26.63 -36.69
N ASP A 349 19.86 -27.86 -36.26
CA ASP A 349 18.88 -28.94 -36.08
C ASP A 349 17.87 -28.66 -34.96
N ASN A 350 18.17 -27.74 -34.04
CA ASN A 350 17.33 -27.40 -32.88
C ASN A 350 16.84 -25.95 -32.89
N SER A 351 17.54 -25.04 -33.55
CA SER A 351 17.06 -23.66 -33.76
C SER A 351 17.61 -23.09 -35.06
N LYS A 352 16.73 -22.56 -35.90
CA LYS A 352 17.11 -21.85 -37.12
C LYS A 352 16.05 -20.82 -37.49
N VAL A 353 16.47 -19.78 -38.20
CA VAL A 353 15.57 -18.84 -38.85
C VAL A 353 15.44 -19.23 -40.32
N GLU A 354 14.19 -19.42 -40.75
CA GLU A 354 13.85 -19.88 -42.10
C GLU A 354 12.41 -19.45 -42.42
N ASP A 355 12.17 -18.93 -43.63
CA ASP A 355 10.86 -18.46 -44.09
C ASP A 355 10.27 -17.31 -43.24
N GLY A 356 11.12 -16.39 -42.78
CA GLY A 356 10.72 -15.23 -41.96
C GLY A 356 10.31 -15.59 -40.53
N LYS A 357 10.79 -16.72 -40.00
CA LYS A 357 10.40 -17.23 -38.67
C LYS A 357 11.57 -17.90 -37.96
N LEU A 358 11.66 -17.69 -36.65
CA LEU A 358 12.44 -18.56 -35.78
C LEU A 358 11.70 -19.89 -35.59
N LYS A 359 12.39 -21.00 -35.86
CA LYS A 359 11.92 -22.37 -35.61
C LYS A 359 12.75 -22.96 -34.48
N ILE A 360 12.12 -23.26 -33.34
CA ILE A 360 12.70 -24.08 -32.27
C ILE A 360 12.19 -25.51 -32.43
N ILE A 361 13.11 -26.45 -32.62
CA ILE A 361 12.83 -27.82 -33.04
C ILE A 361 13.22 -28.77 -31.91
N ALA A 362 12.20 -29.35 -31.27
CA ALA A 362 12.38 -30.45 -30.35
C ALA A 362 12.42 -31.77 -31.13
N LYS A 363 13.45 -32.58 -30.91
CA LYS A 363 13.76 -33.75 -31.74
C LYS A 363 14.20 -34.94 -30.90
N LYS A 364 13.70 -36.13 -31.23
CA LYS A 364 14.15 -37.41 -30.69
C LYS A 364 15.46 -37.79 -31.36
N GLU A 365 16.53 -37.74 -30.59
CA GLU A 365 17.84 -38.20 -31.02
C GLU A 365 18.73 -38.47 -29.81
N SER A 366 19.63 -39.43 -29.93
CA SER A 366 20.62 -39.68 -28.88
C SER A 366 21.69 -38.59 -28.93
N TYR A 367 21.80 -37.81 -27.87
CA TYR A 367 22.76 -36.71 -27.76
C TYR A 367 23.19 -36.55 -26.30
N ASN A 368 24.49 -36.60 -26.03
CA ASN A 368 25.09 -36.45 -24.70
C ASN A 368 24.42 -37.27 -23.57
N GLY A 369 23.92 -38.47 -23.89
CA GLY A 369 23.28 -39.35 -22.92
C GLY A 369 21.77 -39.13 -22.76
N ASN A 370 21.20 -38.08 -23.35
CA ASN A 370 19.76 -37.88 -23.46
C ASN A 370 19.21 -38.43 -24.78
N ASN A 371 17.89 -38.61 -24.82
CA ASN A 371 17.17 -39.14 -26.01
C ASN A 371 16.42 -38.05 -26.79
N TYR A 372 16.51 -36.79 -26.34
CA TYR A 372 15.86 -35.65 -26.96
C TYR A 372 16.80 -34.45 -26.98
N THR A 373 16.64 -33.62 -28.00
CA THR A 373 17.32 -32.34 -28.11
C THR A 373 16.31 -31.24 -28.44
N SER A 374 16.62 -30.01 -28.04
CA SER A 374 15.81 -28.83 -28.33
C SER A 374 16.71 -27.58 -28.28
N ALA A 375 16.12 -26.39 -28.29
CA ALA A 375 16.85 -25.14 -28.03
C ALA A 375 16.16 -24.33 -26.93
N ARG A 376 17.00 -23.61 -26.17
CA ARG A 376 16.61 -22.58 -25.21
C ARG A 376 17.38 -21.32 -25.55
N ILE A 377 16.64 -20.28 -25.92
CA ILE A 377 17.17 -19.04 -26.45
C ILE A 377 16.78 -17.92 -25.49
N ILE A 378 17.76 -17.11 -25.08
CA ILE A 378 17.56 -16.02 -24.13
C ILE A 378 18.02 -14.69 -24.73
N SER A 379 17.36 -13.61 -24.31
CA SER A 379 17.78 -12.24 -24.61
C SER A 379 18.69 -11.64 -23.53
N ASN A 380 19.00 -12.37 -22.44
CA ASN A 380 19.83 -11.87 -21.34
C ASN A 380 21.16 -11.29 -21.86
N THR A 381 21.59 -10.15 -21.34
CA THR A 381 22.77 -9.36 -21.77
C THR A 381 22.65 -8.70 -23.14
N LYS A 382 21.58 -8.97 -23.89
CA LYS A 382 21.27 -8.36 -25.20
C LYS A 382 20.11 -7.38 -25.10
N LYS A 383 19.02 -7.81 -24.47
CA LYS A 383 17.86 -6.99 -24.13
C LYS A 383 17.27 -7.44 -22.81
N ASP A 384 17.55 -6.63 -21.79
CA ASP A 384 16.90 -6.68 -20.49
C ASP A 384 16.03 -5.41 -20.36
N PHE A 385 14.85 -5.51 -19.74
CA PHE A 385 13.92 -4.37 -19.62
C PHE A 385 13.02 -4.48 -18.40
N THR A 386 12.52 -3.33 -17.93
CA THR A 386 11.50 -3.25 -16.88
C THR A 386 10.28 -2.52 -17.42
N TYR A 387 9.10 -3.11 -17.25
CA TYR A 387 7.81 -2.62 -17.74
C TYR A 387 7.73 -2.47 -19.27
N GLY A 388 6.52 -2.35 -19.78
CA GLY A 388 6.24 -2.23 -21.21
C GLY A 388 5.22 -3.26 -21.68
N ARG A 389 5.06 -3.34 -23.00
CA ARG A 389 4.30 -4.41 -23.65
C ARG A 389 5.26 -5.32 -24.42
N VAL A 390 5.10 -6.63 -24.27
CA VAL A 390 5.78 -7.65 -25.07
C VAL A 390 4.73 -8.33 -25.93
N ASP A 391 4.94 -8.41 -27.23
CA ASP A 391 4.11 -9.16 -28.17
C ASP A 391 4.97 -10.25 -28.82
N ILE A 392 4.57 -11.52 -28.69
CA ILE A 392 5.23 -12.66 -29.34
C ILE A 392 4.21 -13.37 -30.22
N LYS A 393 4.41 -13.31 -31.54
CA LYS A 393 3.54 -14.02 -32.48
C LYS A 393 4.10 -15.40 -32.76
N ALA A 394 3.42 -16.44 -32.30
CA ALA A 394 3.90 -17.81 -32.37
C ALA A 394 2.80 -18.83 -32.68
N LYS A 395 3.22 -19.95 -33.26
CA LYS A 395 2.45 -21.20 -33.33
C LYS A 395 3.24 -22.27 -32.59
N ILE A 396 2.55 -23.03 -31.76
CA ILE A 396 3.12 -23.79 -30.66
C ILE A 396 3.06 -25.29 -30.97
N PRO A 397 4.05 -26.12 -30.58
CA PRO A 397 4.01 -27.57 -30.81
C PRO A 397 2.85 -28.23 -30.04
N GLY A 398 2.29 -29.29 -30.62
CA GLY A 398 1.08 -29.97 -30.11
C GLY A 398 1.25 -31.48 -29.86
N LYS A 399 2.45 -32.03 -30.05
CA LYS A 399 2.71 -33.45 -29.78
C LYS A 399 2.90 -33.69 -28.28
N LYS A 400 2.21 -34.71 -27.77
CA LYS A 400 2.32 -35.18 -26.39
C LYS A 400 3.79 -35.41 -26.00
N GLY A 401 4.21 -34.76 -24.91
CA GLY A 401 5.58 -34.73 -24.42
C GLY A 401 6.30 -33.40 -24.64
N ALA A 402 5.84 -32.55 -25.57
CA ALA A 402 6.37 -31.21 -25.75
C ALA A 402 5.80 -30.25 -24.69
N TRP A 403 6.67 -29.38 -24.18
CA TRP A 403 6.34 -28.28 -23.27
C TRP A 403 6.99 -26.99 -23.77
N PRO A 404 6.34 -26.32 -24.74
CA PRO A 404 6.70 -24.98 -25.19
C PRO A 404 6.44 -23.92 -24.13
N ALA A 405 7.37 -22.97 -24.00
CA ALA A 405 7.27 -21.84 -23.09
C ALA A 405 7.77 -20.53 -23.74
N LEU A 406 7.03 -19.45 -23.49
CA LEU A 406 7.39 -18.06 -23.78
C LEU A 406 7.32 -17.29 -22.46
N TRP A 407 8.47 -16.88 -21.92
CA TRP A 407 8.54 -16.44 -20.54
C TRP A 407 9.71 -15.51 -20.28
N LEU A 408 9.71 -14.91 -19.09
CA LEU A 408 10.70 -13.96 -18.63
C LEU A 408 11.29 -14.41 -17.29
N LEU A 409 12.57 -14.09 -17.06
CA LEU A 409 13.25 -14.32 -15.80
C LEU A 409 14.03 -13.08 -15.35
N GLY A 410 14.10 -12.85 -14.04
CA GLY A 410 14.82 -11.71 -13.48
C GLY A 410 16.29 -11.72 -13.90
N SER A 411 16.78 -10.61 -14.45
CA SER A 411 18.14 -10.50 -14.98
C SER A 411 19.22 -10.63 -13.89
N ASN A 412 18.81 -10.49 -12.62
CA ASN A 412 19.62 -10.69 -11.43
C ASN A 412 19.69 -12.15 -10.95
N PHE A 413 19.15 -13.13 -11.70
CA PHE A 413 19.06 -14.55 -11.30
C PHE A 413 20.38 -15.19 -10.84
N ARG A 414 21.53 -14.69 -11.31
CA ARG A 414 22.86 -15.17 -10.92
C ARG A 414 23.21 -14.85 -9.47
N THR A 415 22.63 -13.80 -8.91
CA THR A 415 22.86 -13.34 -7.52
C THR A 415 21.62 -13.46 -6.65
N VAL A 416 20.43 -13.40 -7.24
CA VAL A 416 19.14 -13.58 -6.58
C VAL A 416 18.54 -14.87 -7.12
N THR A 417 18.62 -15.95 -6.37
CA THR A 417 18.18 -17.26 -6.88
C THR A 417 16.68 -17.33 -7.04
N TRP A 418 16.21 -18.12 -8.01
CA TRP A 418 14.81 -18.45 -8.16
C TRP A 418 14.22 -19.04 -6.86
N PRO A 419 12.99 -18.68 -6.46
CA PRO A 419 12.02 -17.82 -7.17
C PRO A 419 12.16 -16.32 -6.86
N ALA A 420 13.17 -15.91 -6.09
CA ALA A 420 13.30 -14.52 -5.66
C ALA A 420 13.67 -13.54 -6.78
N CYS A 421 14.23 -14.01 -7.90
CA CYS A 421 14.44 -13.17 -9.08
C CYS A 421 13.15 -12.86 -9.86
N GLY A 422 12.05 -13.59 -9.57
CA GLY A 422 10.81 -13.49 -10.31
C GLY A 422 10.87 -14.19 -11.67
N GLU A 423 9.77 -14.84 -12.01
CA GLU A 423 9.52 -15.49 -13.31
C GLU A 423 8.11 -15.11 -13.77
N ILE A 424 7.97 -14.80 -15.06
CA ILE A 424 6.71 -14.41 -15.69
C ILE A 424 6.52 -15.25 -16.94
N ASP A 425 5.58 -16.18 -16.89
CA ASP A 425 5.24 -17.06 -17.99
C ASP A 425 4.10 -16.44 -18.80
N ILE A 426 4.45 -15.88 -19.97
CA ILE A 426 3.45 -15.33 -20.90
C ILE A 426 2.60 -16.48 -21.45
N LEU A 427 3.27 -17.58 -21.80
CA LEU A 427 2.64 -18.80 -22.29
C LEU A 427 3.42 -20.03 -21.84
N GLU A 428 2.70 -20.96 -21.23
CA GLU A 428 3.03 -22.38 -21.21
C GLU A 428 1.87 -23.20 -21.75
N ALA A 429 2.18 -24.25 -22.50
CA ALA A 429 1.18 -25.19 -23.00
C ALA A 429 1.79 -26.59 -23.04
N ALA A 430 1.03 -27.61 -22.62
CA ALA A 430 1.49 -28.99 -22.65
C ALA A 430 0.30 -29.95 -22.60
N GLN A 431 0.57 -31.26 -22.71
CA GLN A 431 -0.49 -32.26 -22.57
C GLN A 431 -1.22 -32.19 -21.22
N SER A 432 -0.55 -31.80 -20.13
CA SER A 432 -1.12 -31.70 -18.78
C SER A 432 -2.25 -30.67 -18.68
N ASN A 433 -2.20 -29.60 -19.46
CA ASN A 433 -3.25 -28.58 -19.55
C ASN A 433 -4.08 -28.67 -20.84
N ASN A 434 -3.96 -29.79 -21.57
CA ASN A 434 -4.59 -30.03 -22.88
C ASN A 434 -4.19 -29.03 -23.97
N PHE A 435 -2.94 -28.57 -23.96
CA PHE A 435 -2.41 -27.54 -24.86
C PHE A 435 -3.27 -26.28 -24.85
N LYS A 436 -3.68 -25.87 -23.64
CA LYS A 436 -4.33 -24.59 -23.40
C LYS A 436 -3.29 -23.56 -23.00
N VAL A 437 -3.60 -22.30 -23.28
CA VAL A 437 -2.76 -21.18 -22.83
C VAL A 437 -2.82 -21.11 -21.32
N GLN A 438 -1.68 -21.32 -20.68
CA GLN A 438 -1.46 -21.03 -19.28
C GLN A 438 -0.51 -19.84 -19.16
N SER A 439 -0.88 -18.86 -18.34
CA SER A 439 0.02 -17.78 -17.94
C SER A 439 0.19 -17.82 -16.43
N THR A 440 1.41 -17.58 -15.98
CA THR A 440 1.81 -17.77 -14.58
C THR A 440 2.78 -16.68 -14.16
N VAL A 441 2.79 -16.34 -12.87
CA VAL A 441 3.98 -15.72 -12.27
C VAL A 441 4.47 -16.54 -11.08
N HIS A 442 5.78 -16.60 -10.90
CA HIS A 442 6.41 -17.24 -9.75
C HIS A 442 7.24 -16.25 -8.94
N HIS A 443 7.03 -16.25 -7.63
CA HIS A 443 7.75 -15.40 -6.67
C HIS A 443 7.84 -16.10 -5.29
N PRO A 444 8.64 -15.63 -4.33
CA PRO A 444 8.91 -16.34 -3.07
C PRO A 444 7.68 -16.80 -2.29
N ASP A 445 6.62 -15.99 -2.31
CA ASP A 445 5.38 -16.28 -1.61
C ASP A 445 4.47 -17.27 -2.35
N ASN A 446 4.64 -17.42 -3.67
CA ASN A 446 3.87 -18.34 -4.50
C ASN A 446 4.68 -18.76 -5.74
N TYR A 447 5.43 -19.86 -5.63
CA TYR A 447 6.31 -20.35 -6.71
C TYR A 447 6.00 -21.78 -7.18
N GLY A 448 5.26 -22.58 -6.40
CA GLY A 448 4.97 -23.97 -6.77
C GLY A 448 4.01 -24.03 -7.95
N ALA A 449 2.73 -23.78 -7.68
CA ALA A 449 1.73 -23.58 -8.73
C ALA A 449 1.81 -22.18 -9.36
N GLY A 450 2.46 -21.22 -8.68
CA GLY A 450 2.46 -19.82 -9.08
C GLY A 450 1.06 -19.21 -9.02
N ASP A 451 0.94 -17.97 -9.47
CA ASP A 451 -0.35 -17.35 -9.77
C ASP A 451 -0.74 -17.69 -11.21
N SER A 452 -1.25 -18.92 -11.37
CA SER A 452 -1.55 -19.55 -12.66
C SER A 452 -3.00 -19.33 -13.09
N HIS A 453 -3.21 -19.04 -14.37
CA HIS A 453 -4.52 -19.09 -15.01
C HIS A 453 -4.46 -19.84 -16.35
N ILE A 454 -5.40 -20.77 -16.55
CA ILE A 454 -5.56 -21.53 -17.81
C ILE A 454 -6.75 -20.97 -18.58
N SER A 455 -6.50 -20.39 -19.75
CA SER A 455 -7.55 -19.93 -20.65
C SER A 455 -8.21 -21.09 -21.40
N ASN A 456 -9.53 -21.08 -21.48
CA ASN A 456 -10.31 -22.06 -22.25
C ASN A 456 -10.81 -21.52 -23.60
N ASP A 457 -10.47 -20.27 -23.91
CA ASP A 457 -11.00 -19.55 -25.08
C ASP A 457 -10.27 -19.92 -26.38
N TYR A 458 -9.08 -20.54 -26.28
CA TYR A 458 -8.20 -20.85 -27.40
C TYR A 458 -7.89 -22.34 -27.42
N ASN A 459 -8.29 -23.04 -28.48
CA ASN A 459 -8.12 -24.50 -28.62
C ASN A 459 -7.33 -24.88 -29.88
N ASP A 460 -6.80 -23.89 -30.58
CA ASP A 460 -6.20 -23.97 -31.92
C ASP A 460 -4.77 -23.39 -31.95
N ILE A 461 -4.16 -23.16 -30.78
CA ILE A 461 -2.81 -22.60 -30.63
C ILE A 461 -1.69 -23.47 -31.24
N THR A 462 -2.01 -24.74 -31.53
CA THR A 462 -1.12 -25.68 -32.20
C THR A 462 -1.31 -25.69 -33.72
N GLU A 463 -2.40 -25.12 -34.22
CA GLU A 463 -2.79 -25.08 -35.63
C GLU A 463 -2.50 -23.70 -36.26
N PHE A 464 -2.73 -22.62 -35.51
CA PHE A 464 -2.61 -21.24 -35.99
C PHE A 464 -1.64 -20.40 -35.17
N PHE A 465 -1.18 -19.31 -35.77
CA PHE A 465 -0.39 -18.29 -35.08
C PHE A 465 -1.32 -17.41 -34.25
N HIS A 466 -0.96 -17.18 -33.00
CA HIS A 466 -1.57 -16.18 -32.12
C HIS A 466 -0.52 -15.19 -31.62
N VAL A 467 -0.97 -14.04 -31.16
CA VAL A 467 -0.11 -13.05 -30.48
C VAL A 467 -0.24 -13.21 -28.97
N TYR A 468 0.78 -13.78 -28.33
CA TYR A 468 0.87 -13.86 -26.88
C TYR A 468 1.46 -12.56 -26.36
N SER A 469 0.71 -11.83 -25.54
CA SER A 469 1.16 -10.52 -25.07
C SER A 469 1.18 -10.41 -23.56
N LEU A 470 2.16 -9.67 -23.04
CA LEU A 470 2.23 -9.23 -21.65
C LEU A 470 2.24 -7.70 -21.65
N VAL A 471 1.29 -7.10 -20.95
CA VAL A 471 1.33 -5.68 -20.56
C VAL A 471 1.78 -5.62 -19.11
N TRP A 472 2.99 -5.13 -18.88
CA TRP A 472 3.62 -5.11 -17.58
C TRP A 472 3.85 -3.67 -17.12
N THR A 473 3.18 -3.29 -16.04
CA THR A 473 3.27 -1.98 -15.41
C THR A 473 3.73 -2.12 -13.96
N LYS A 474 3.87 -0.97 -13.28
CA LYS A 474 4.08 -0.94 -11.82
C LYS A 474 2.89 -1.52 -11.05
N GLN A 475 1.69 -1.48 -11.64
CA GLN A 475 0.43 -1.85 -11.02
C GLN A 475 0.01 -3.28 -11.33
N ALA A 476 0.33 -3.80 -12.52
CA ALA A 476 -0.17 -5.11 -12.95
C ALA A 476 0.74 -5.80 -13.98
N LEU A 477 0.55 -7.11 -14.06
CA LEU A 477 0.92 -7.95 -15.20
C LEU A 477 -0.37 -8.45 -15.84
N THR A 478 -0.72 -7.93 -17.01
CA THR A 478 -1.92 -8.34 -17.75
C THR A 478 -1.54 -9.16 -18.97
N PHE A 479 -2.06 -10.38 -19.04
CA PHE A 479 -1.76 -11.35 -20.08
C PHE A 479 -2.87 -11.40 -21.12
N TYR A 480 -2.47 -11.43 -22.39
CA TYR A 480 -3.36 -11.46 -23.54
C TYR A 480 -2.99 -12.60 -24.46
N VAL A 481 -4.03 -13.11 -25.12
CA VAL A 481 -3.88 -13.81 -26.40
C VAL A 481 -4.66 -13.00 -27.43
N ASP A 482 -3.98 -12.70 -28.52
CA ASP A 482 -4.41 -11.74 -29.52
C ASP A 482 -4.76 -10.40 -28.86
N ASP A 483 -6.04 -10.01 -28.87
CA ASP A 483 -6.50 -8.73 -28.31
C ASP A 483 -7.31 -8.87 -27.02
N LYS A 484 -7.46 -10.09 -26.48
CA LYS A 484 -8.32 -10.34 -25.32
C LYS A 484 -7.48 -10.72 -24.09
N PRO A 485 -7.63 -9.98 -22.97
CA PRO A 485 -6.96 -10.35 -21.73
C PRO A 485 -7.60 -11.62 -21.16
N HIS A 486 -6.78 -12.48 -20.57
CA HIS A 486 -7.26 -13.69 -19.89
C HIS A 486 -6.75 -13.86 -18.46
N HIS A 487 -5.75 -13.08 -18.03
CA HIS A 487 -5.24 -13.10 -16.66
C HIS A 487 -4.69 -11.73 -16.27
N ILE A 488 -4.91 -11.34 -15.02
CA ILE A 488 -4.28 -10.17 -14.39
C ILE A 488 -3.65 -10.64 -13.09
N VAL A 489 -2.42 -10.23 -12.86
CA VAL A 489 -1.76 -10.32 -11.55
C VAL A 489 -1.46 -8.91 -11.08
N GLY A 490 -1.94 -8.53 -9.89
CA GLY A 490 -1.62 -7.25 -9.29
C GLY A 490 -0.15 -7.18 -8.87
N ASN A 491 0.54 -6.13 -9.30
CA ASN A 491 1.95 -5.89 -8.99
C ASN A 491 2.09 -4.93 -7.81
N SER A 492 3.17 -5.07 -7.07
CA SER A 492 3.58 -4.13 -6.03
C SER A 492 5.09 -4.20 -5.82
N CYS A 493 5.64 -3.22 -5.10
CA CYS A 493 7.04 -3.19 -4.66
C CYS A 493 7.45 -4.35 -3.75
N ALA A 494 6.50 -5.12 -3.21
CA ALA A 494 6.80 -6.35 -2.48
C ALA A 494 7.15 -7.54 -3.41
N LEU A 495 6.83 -7.42 -4.70
CA LEU A 495 7.04 -8.47 -5.71
C LEU A 495 8.31 -8.21 -6.54
N PRO A 496 8.96 -9.26 -7.07
CA PRO A 496 10.19 -9.14 -7.86
C PRO A 496 9.97 -8.60 -9.29
N PHE A 497 8.73 -8.23 -9.66
CA PHE A 497 8.35 -7.74 -10.98
C PHE A 497 8.55 -6.22 -11.12
N ASN A 498 9.64 -5.72 -10.53
CA ASN A 498 10.06 -4.32 -10.55
C ASN A 498 11.55 -4.14 -10.94
N TRP A 499 12.17 -5.22 -11.41
CA TRP A 499 13.55 -5.25 -11.86
C TRP A 499 13.60 -5.67 -13.32
N ASN A 500 14.76 -5.46 -13.96
CA ASN A 500 14.95 -5.89 -15.33
C ASN A 500 14.74 -7.40 -15.49
N GLN A 501 13.93 -7.76 -16.47
CA GLN A 501 13.64 -9.13 -16.89
C GLN A 501 14.19 -9.33 -18.31
N PHE A 502 14.46 -10.57 -18.69
CA PHE A 502 14.83 -10.95 -20.06
C PHE A 502 13.94 -12.08 -20.56
N ILE A 503 13.71 -12.13 -21.88
CA ILE A 503 12.89 -13.13 -22.55
C ILE A 503 13.64 -14.46 -22.71
N ILE A 504 12.92 -15.56 -22.53
CA ILE A 504 13.32 -16.95 -22.75
C ILE A 504 12.30 -17.62 -23.68
N LEU A 505 12.82 -18.31 -24.70
CA LEU A 505 12.05 -19.07 -25.69
C LEU A 505 12.59 -20.50 -25.70
N ASN A 506 11.76 -21.50 -25.39
CA ASN A 506 12.19 -22.90 -25.43
C ASN A 506 11.04 -23.88 -25.65
N VAL A 507 11.41 -25.11 -26.00
CA VAL A 507 10.52 -26.28 -25.95
C VAL A 507 11.20 -27.35 -25.09
N ALA A 508 10.72 -27.53 -23.86
CA ALA A 508 11.13 -28.63 -23.00
C ALA A 508 10.50 -29.96 -23.45
N MET A 509 11.09 -31.08 -23.05
CA MET A 509 10.60 -32.42 -23.32
C MET A 509 10.36 -33.18 -22.03
N GLY A 510 9.17 -33.77 -21.90
CA GLY A 510 8.74 -34.50 -20.72
C GLY A 510 8.63 -33.61 -19.50
N GLY A 511 9.21 -34.03 -18.38
CA GLY A 511 9.16 -33.27 -17.14
C GLY A 511 7.77 -33.17 -16.52
N THR A 512 7.66 -32.33 -15.50
CA THR A 512 6.46 -32.17 -14.67
C THR A 512 5.23 -31.79 -15.49
N MET A 513 5.36 -30.90 -16.47
CA MET A 513 4.23 -30.41 -17.27
C MET A 513 4.11 -31.10 -18.64
N GLY A 514 5.22 -31.34 -19.34
CA GLY A 514 5.22 -32.06 -20.62
C GLY A 514 4.81 -33.53 -20.49
N GLY A 515 5.12 -34.16 -19.35
CA GLY A 515 4.62 -35.48 -18.97
C GLY A 515 5.16 -36.63 -19.82
N GLU A 516 4.33 -37.65 -20.05
CA GLU A 516 4.69 -38.80 -20.88
C GLU A 516 4.89 -38.36 -22.34
N ILE A 517 6.02 -38.73 -22.94
CA ILE A 517 6.32 -38.45 -24.35
C ILE A 517 5.72 -39.53 -25.25
N ALA A 518 5.06 -39.12 -26.34
CA ALA A 518 4.48 -40.06 -27.29
C ALA A 518 5.53 -41.06 -27.82
N PRO A 519 5.24 -42.38 -27.88
CA PRO A 519 6.20 -43.40 -28.32
C PRO A 519 6.74 -43.15 -29.74
N ASP A 520 5.89 -42.59 -30.60
CA ASP A 520 6.14 -42.23 -32.00
C ASP A 520 6.58 -40.77 -32.19
N PHE A 521 6.93 -40.05 -31.10
CA PHE A 521 7.55 -38.73 -31.21
C PHE A 521 8.83 -38.83 -32.04
N ASP A 522 8.94 -37.99 -33.06
CA ASP A 522 10.13 -37.83 -33.90
C ASP A 522 10.67 -36.40 -33.74
N ASN A 523 9.87 -35.41 -34.16
CA ASN A 523 10.15 -34.01 -33.91
C ASN A 523 8.85 -33.19 -33.79
N ASP A 524 8.91 -32.03 -33.17
CA ASP A 524 7.86 -31.00 -33.20
C ASP A 524 8.47 -29.59 -33.13
N ILE A 525 7.74 -28.59 -33.63
CA ILE A 525 8.31 -27.26 -33.92
C ILE A 525 7.47 -26.16 -33.27
N MET A 526 8.13 -25.26 -32.54
CA MET A 526 7.60 -23.94 -32.22
C MET A 526 8.07 -22.94 -33.27
N GLU A 527 7.13 -22.28 -33.94
CA GLU A 527 7.40 -21.27 -34.95
C GLU A 527 7.07 -19.88 -34.39
N ILE A 528 7.99 -18.93 -34.48
CA ILE A 528 7.84 -17.57 -33.98
C ILE A 528 8.08 -16.60 -35.14
N GLU A 529 7.07 -15.79 -35.45
CA GLU A 529 7.13 -14.79 -36.54
C GLU A 529 7.79 -13.50 -36.07
N TYR A 530 7.52 -13.04 -34.85
CA TYR A 530 8.25 -11.91 -34.28
C TYR A 530 8.24 -11.92 -32.75
N VAL A 531 9.18 -11.17 -32.18
CA VAL A 531 9.16 -10.69 -30.80
C VAL A 531 9.28 -9.17 -30.82
N ARG A 532 8.35 -8.46 -30.19
CA ARG A 532 8.35 -6.98 -30.15
C ARG A 532 8.18 -6.50 -28.72
N ILE A 533 8.94 -5.48 -28.33
CA ILE A 533 8.85 -4.81 -27.03
C ILE A 533 8.53 -3.34 -27.25
N TYR A 534 7.51 -2.84 -26.55
CA TYR A 534 7.06 -1.46 -26.58
C TYR A 534 7.17 -0.84 -25.19
N GLN A 535 7.55 0.44 -25.10
CA GLN A 535 7.64 1.20 -23.85
C GLN A 535 7.17 2.64 -24.01
#